data_AF-A0A150GWH0-F1
#
_entry.id   AF-A0A150GWH0-F1
#
_cell.length_a   1.000
_cell.length_b   1.000
_cell.length_c   1.000
_cell.angle_alpha   90.00
_cell.angle_beta   90.00
_cell.angle_gamma   90.00
#
_symmetry.space_group_name_H-M   'P 1'
#
loop_
_entity.id
_entity.type
_entity.pdbx_description
1 polymer ?
#
loop_
_entity_poly.entity_id
_entity_poly.type
_entity_poly.pdbx_seq_one_letter_code
_entity_poly.pdbx_strand_id
1 'polypeptide(L)'
;MRAYAINNKPSIRYVPVPEPELDDFRSEPTTYTQLLAAIRSAKTLKRLQHLVSTYSDRLDAVHVAAAVARLPRLIKYKPSDLVDRRDAVVVPSPNLQHVRRKHGAQPRAGHLDAGAKLAAQLDGMLPAHVHNFFPRQAACTLWAFGELHRRGVVQRMESLPDVLLSVTRGGLEPLRVHAHGVDFAQLVQGLAKLGHNDPELLARLEPLLLERLGSMQQRELTMVAWGLASMGGGSAQLFNAIADQLLRTSTAFLLPSGCAGALWAFAKAGVRRPELFASLAGSMVGQALLLAPQDATTALWACTKLGFRDNHFFAVLGDAVLRSLPSCSDLEVSSVVESLAALGYHHAPLLDAIAASILAEPVIGAQPVCIARVLAAYGRLGRRGPRDVALAAALAAALVPRMPIVKEDTLALACAGLQLFGYQDPEVLAAYASRAELLVPHFSDAQLLSVLRLLSSAGVAHYQLAVASARHLHASIIPGSKHQSKLAIAVELLYLCARQGVEDPAAADAVLQLVASYEEVLRPVDAGRLFVVGQVMNKQGLLLTRAADIVARQATQLDEDTARSALASARALGRTDVAGALSSVLQ
;
A
#
# COMPACT_ATOMS: atom_id res chain seq x y z
N MET A 1 14.17 80.41 -0.57
CA MET A 1 14.99 79.50 0.27
C MET A 1 14.35 78.12 0.27
N ARG A 2 15.15 77.09 -0.02
CA ARG A 2 14.73 75.69 -0.18
C ARG A 2 14.22 75.11 1.14
N ALA A 3 12.99 74.60 1.16
CA ALA A 3 12.47 73.82 2.27
C ALA A 3 13.03 72.38 2.20
N TYR A 4 14.06 72.10 2.99
CA TYR A 4 14.42 70.74 3.35
C TYR A 4 13.52 70.30 4.51
N ALA A 5 12.42 69.63 4.21
CA ALA A 5 11.69 68.86 5.22
C ALA A 5 12.52 67.60 5.53
N ILE A 6 13.23 67.63 6.66
CA ILE A 6 13.89 66.46 7.23
C ILE A 6 12.78 65.49 7.67
N ASN A 7 12.60 64.42 6.90
CA ASN A 7 11.63 63.37 7.15
C ASN A 7 12.19 62.45 8.25
N ASN A 8 12.15 62.90 9.51
CA ASN A 8 12.44 62.05 10.68
C ASN A 8 11.26 61.10 10.91
N LYS A 9 11.12 60.08 10.05
CA LYS A 9 10.36 58.88 10.42
C LYS A 9 11.20 58.11 11.45
N PRO A 10 10.69 57.81 12.66
CA PRO A 10 11.38 56.91 13.56
C PRO A 10 11.51 55.54 12.87
N SER A 11 12.74 55.12 12.59
CA SER A 11 13.00 53.74 12.15
C SER A 11 12.86 52.84 13.37
N ILE A 12 11.70 52.20 13.52
CA ILE A 12 11.57 51.08 14.46
C ILE A 12 12.41 49.94 13.90
N ARG A 13 13.66 49.81 14.37
CA ARG A 13 14.40 48.57 14.23
C ARG A 13 13.75 47.57 15.18
N TYR A 14 13.16 46.51 14.62
CA TYR A 14 12.78 45.35 15.40
C TYR A 14 14.07 44.72 15.93
N VAL A 15 14.45 45.08 17.14
CA VAL A 15 15.37 44.26 17.93
C VAL A 15 14.50 43.10 18.42
N PRO A 16 14.76 41.84 18.02
CA PRO A 16 14.07 40.73 18.64
C PRO A 16 14.47 40.72 20.10
N VAL A 17 13.59 41.25 20.96
CA VAL A 17 13.59 40.92 22.36
C VAL A 17 13.39 39.40 22.37
N PRO A 18 14.30 38.60 22.95
CA PRO A 18 14.00 37.20 23.20
C PRO A 18 12.69 37.20 23.99
N GLU A 19 11.61 36.72 23.39
CA GLU A 19 10.36 36.55 24.12
C GLU A 19 10.71 35.74 25.37
N PRO A 20 10.52 36.27 26.59
CA PRO A 20 10.59 35.42 27.74
C PRO A 20 9.48 34.38 27.54
N GLU A 21 9.86 33.10 27.53
CA GLU A 21 8.93 31.97 27.62
C GLU A 21 8.17 32.10 28.95
N LEU A 22 7.15 32.96 28.98
CA LEU A 22 6.20 33.08 30.06
C LEU A 22 5.32 31.84 30.02
N ASP A 23 5.81 30.80 30.70
CA ASP A 23 5.03 29.62 31.06
C ASP A 23 3.99 30.04 32.12
N ASP A 24 2.71 29.94 31.75
CA ASP A 24 1.54 30.17 32.61
C ASP A 24 1.49 29.10 33.74
N PHE A 25 2.38 29.16 34.73
CA PHE A 25 2.34 28.30 35.93
C PHE A 25 1.32 28.79 36.97
N ARG A 26 0.03 28.59 36.70
CA ARG A 26 -1.03 28.80 37.71
C ARG A 26 -1.03 27.64 38.73
N SER A 27 -0.15 27.76 39.73
CA SER A 27 0.03 26.90 40.93
C SER A 27 0.39 25.43 40.70
N GLU A 28 1.45 24.95 41.38
CA GLU A 28 1.80 23.53 41.43
C GLU A 28 0.72 22.71 42.16
N PRO A 29 0.42 21.47 41.71
CA PRO A 29 -0.64 20.66 42.30
C PRO A 29 -0.25 20.21 43.71
N THR A 30 -1.11 20.51 44.69
CA THR A 30 -0.91 20.11 46.09
C THR A 30 -1.78 18.93 46.50
N THR A 31 -2.83 18.64 45.74
CA THR A 31 -3.80 17.56 46.02
C THR A 31 -3.83 16.51 44.91
N TYR A 32 -4.34 15.32 45.24
CA TYR A 32 -4.56 14.20 44.30
C TYR A 32 -5.31 14.65 43.03
N THR A 33 -6.46 15.31 43.20
CA THR A 33 -7.33 15.72 42.09
C THR A 33 -6.69 16.79 41.23
N GLN A 34 -5.95 17.73 41.83
CA GLN A 34 -5.19 18.74 41.09
C GLN A 34 -4.06 18.13 40.29
N LEU A 35 -3.33 17.15 40.83
CA LEU A 35 -2.24 16.47 40.11
C LEU A 35 -2.80 15.71 38.89
N LEU A 36 -3.87 14.93 39.07
CA LEU A 36 -4.53 14.22 37.98
C LEU A 36 -5.07 15.18 36.91
N ALA A 37 -5.68 16.30 37.31
CA ALA A 37 -6.17 17.31 36.39
C ALA A 37 -5.03 17.99 35.62
N ALA A 38 -3.92 18.31 36.30
CA ALA A 38 -2.72 18.89 35.69
C ALA A 38 -2.10 17.95 34.65
N ILE A 39 -2.00 16.65 34.95
CA ILE A 39 -1.51 15.64 34.00
C ILE A 39 -2.43 15.57 32.76
N ARG A 40 -3.75 15.45 32.96
CA ARG A 40 -4.71 15.33 31.85
C ARG A 40 -4.77 16.57 30.95
N SER A 41 -4.52 17.75 31.52
CA SER A 41 -4.60 19.04 30.83
C SER A 41 -3.25 19.55 30.31
N ALA A 42 -2.14 18.88 30.61
CA ALA A 42 -0.80 19.26 30.19
C ALA A 42 -0.76 19.60 28.68
N LYS A 43 -0.28 20.80 28.33
CA LYS A 43 -0.27 21.31 26.94
C LYS A 43 1.05 21.03 26.20
N THR A 44 2.13 20.81 26.94
CA THR A 44 3.48 20.61 26.39
C THR A 44 4.12 19.33 26.93
N LEU A 45 5.04 18.76 26.16
CA LEU A 45 5.81 17.59 26.58
C LEU A 45 6.65 17.91 27.83
N LYS A 46 7.30 19.08 27.86
CA LYS A 46 8.07 19.57 29.03
C LYS A 46 7.22 19.60 30.31
N ARG A 47 5.97 20.11 30.25
CA ARG A 47 5.09 20.15 31.43
C ARG A 47 4.72 18.76 31.92
N LEU A 48 4.39 17.84 31.01
CA LEU A 48 4.09 16.47 31.40
C LEU A 48 5.32 15.78 32.03
N GLN A 49 6.50 15.98 31.45
CA GLN A 49 7.76 15.45 31.99
C GLN A 49 8.06 15.98 33.39
N HIS A 50 7.87 17.29 33.61
CA HIS A 50 8.01 17.92 34.93
C HIS A 50 7.04 17.30 35.94
N LEU A 51 5.75 17.22 35.62
CA LEU A 51 4.74 16.63 36.52
C LEU A 51 5.06 15.17 36.89
N VAL A 52 5.51 14.37 35.92
CA VAL A 52 5.86 12.96 36.16
C VAL A 52 7.13 12.83 37.00
N SER A 53 8.13 13.68 36.76
CA SER A 53 9.43 13.58 37.44
C SER A 53 9.43 14.20 38.84
N THR A 54 8.73 15.33 39.03
CA THR A 54 8.66 16.03 40.32
C THR A 54 7.76 15.33 41.33
N TYR A 55 6.69 14.67 40.86
CA TYR A 55 5.70 14.04 41.71
C TYR A 55 5.72 12.51 41.65
N SER A 56 6.83 11.90 41.20
CA SER A 56 6.96 10.44 41.00
C SER A 56 6.45 9.63 42.19
N ASP A 57 6.81 10.05 43.40
CA ASP A 57 6.50 9.33 44.65
C ASP A 57 5.02 9.42 45.05
N ARG A 58 4.27 10.35 44.43
CA ARG A 58 2.84 10.56 44.66
C ARG A 58 1.96 9.98 43.55
N LEU A 59 2.55 9.43 42.49
CA LEU A 59 1.79 8.84 41.40
C LEU A 59 1.24 7.47 41.81
N ASP A 60 -0.04 7.28 41.53
CA ASP A 60 -0.70 5.98 41.61
C ASP A 60 -1.00 5.45 40.20
N ALA A 61 -1.65 4.30 40.13
CA ALA A 61 -2.09 3.69 38.87
C ALA A 61 -2.89 4.64 37.96
N VAL A 62 -3.75 5.48 38.53
CA VAL A 62 -4.62 6.39 37.77
C VAL A 62 -3.81 7.54 37.19
N HIS A 63 -2.87 8.10 37.96
CA HIS A 63 -1.98 9.16 37.48
C HIS A 63 -1.04 8.66 36.38
N VAL A 64 -0.41 7.49 36.57
CA VAL A 64 0.49 6.91 35.56
C VAL A 64 -0.27 6.62 34.27
N ALA A 65 -1.42 5.96 34.34
CA ALA A 65 -2.25 5.71 33.16
C ALA A 65 -2.72 7.01 32.47
N ALA A 66 -3.04 8.06 33.24
CA ALA A 66 -3.40 9.37 32.69
C ALA A 66 -2.22 10.06 31.98
N ALA A 67 -1.01 9.94 32.53
CA ALA A 67 0.20 10.49 31.93
C ALA A 67 0.53 9.77 30.61
N VAL A 68 0.49 8.43 30.62
CA VAL A 68 0.65 7.58 29.44
C VAL A 68 -0.38 7.96 28.37
N ALA A 69 -1.67 8.04 28.71
CA ALA A 69 -2.73 8.41 27.77
C ALA A 69 -2.62 9.83 27.22
N ARG A 70 -1.96 10.74 27.94
CA ARG A 70 -1.73 12.13 27.50
C ARG A 70 -0.59 12.23 26.50
N LEU A 71 0.46 11.42 26.65
CA LEU A 71 1.70 11.52 25.89
C LEU A 71 1.51 11.54 24.36
N PRO A 72 0.72 10.64 23.73
CA PRO A 72 0.48 10.69 22.29
C PRO A 72 -0.17 12.00 21.81
N ARG A 73 -0.89 12.73 22.66
CA ARG A 73 -1.54 13.99 22.27
C ARG A 73 -0.56 15.18 22.26
N LEU A 74 0.56 15.06 22.95
CA LEU A 74 1.60 16.08 23.07
C LEU A 74 2.66 15.97 21.99
N ILE A 75 2.82 14.78 21.41
CA ILE A 75 3.71 14.54 20.28
C ILE A 75 2.92 14.86 19.00
N LYS A 76 2.88 16.14 18.62
CA LYS A 76 2.29 16.63 17.35
C LYS A 76 3.40 17.15 16.46
N TYR A 77 3.38 16.78 15.18
CA TYR A 77 4.26 17.35 14.16
C TYR A 77 3.77 18.74 13.76
N LYS A 78 4.67 19.73 13.65
CA LYS A 78 4.41 20.94 12.87
C LYS A 78 4.97 20.74 11.44
N PRO A 79 4.36 21.33 10.40
CA PRO A 79 4.93 21.30 9.04
C PRO A 79 6.37 21.85 8.97
N SER A 80 6.73 22.75 9.88
CA SER A 80 8.10 23.29 10.05
C SER A 80 9.13 22.26 10.53
N ASP A 81 8.66 21.14 11.09
CA ASP A 81 9.52 20.07 11.61
C ASP A 81 9.79 19.01 10.53
N LEU A 82 9.29 19.22 9.31
CA LEU A 82 9.52 18.32 8.18
C LEU A 82 10.84 18.67 7.48
N VAL A 83 11.73 17.69 7.43
CA VAL A 83 13.02 17.70 6.74
C VAL A 83 12.96 16.77 5.54
N ASP A 84 13.64 17.06 4.44
CA ASP A 84 13.76 16.11 3.34
C ASP A 84 14.69 14.92 3.70
N ARG A 85 14.87 13.95 2.79
CA ARG A 85 15.78 12.81 2.99
C ARG A 85 17.26 13.20 3.22
N ARG A 86 17.62 14.47 3.03
CA ARG A 86 18.96 15.03 3.27
C ARG A 86 19.00 15.90 4.52
N ASP A 87 17.97 15.80 5.36
CA ASP A 87 17.82 16.54 6.62
C ASP A 87 17.66 18.07 6.44
N ALA A 88 17.34 18.52 5.21
CA ALA A 88 17.12 19.94 4.93
C ALA A 88 15.66 20.32 5.25
N VAL A 89 15.48 21.40 6.00
CA VAL A 89 14.15 21.94 6.33
C VAL A 89 13.38 22.24 5.04
N VAL A 90 12.16 21.73 4.94
CA VAL A 90 11.26 22.05 3.83
C VAL A 90 10.75 23.49 3.99
N VAL A 91 11.57 24.47 3.63
CA VAL A 91 11.20 25.89 3.57
C VAL A 91 10.34 26.14 2.32
N PRO A 92 9.29 26.99 2.37
CA PRO A 92 8.53 27.36 1.19
C PRO A 92 9.41 28.03 0.13
N SER A 93 9.24 27.62 -1.13
CA SER A 93 9.74 28.41 -2.26
C SER A 93 8.94 29.72 -2.33
N PRO A 94 9.59 30.90 -2.49
CA PRO A 94 8.92 32.20 -2.39
C PRO A 94 7.73 32.44 -3.33
N ASN A 95 7.59 31.63 -4.39
CA ASN A 95 6.61 31.85 -5.47
C ASN A 95 5.43 30.86 -5.47
N LEU A 96 5.24 30.03 -4.44
CA LEU A 96 4.11 29.09 -4.33
C LEU A 96 3.16 29.53 -3.21
N GLN A 97 1.92 29.87 -3.55
CA GLN A 97 0.87 30.26 -2.60
C GLN A 97 0.41 29.10 -1.67
N HIS A 98 0.82 27.86 -1.96
CA HIS A 98 0.47 26.69 -1.15
C HIS A 98 1.66 25.76 -0.91
N VAL A 99 1.76 25.26 0.33
CA VAL A 99 2.80 24.33 0.78
C VAL A 99 2.56 22.96 0.15
N ARG A 100 3.25 22.68 -0.97
CA ARG A 100 3.42 21.30 -1.46
C ARG A 100 4.29 20.54 -0.45
N ARG A 101 3.87 19.35 -0.03
CA ARG A 101 4.79 18.42 0.66
C ARG A 101 5.91 18.10 -0.34
N LYS A 102 7.16 18.50 -0.06
CA LYS A 102 8.31 18.00 -0.84
C LYS A 102 8.30 16.48 -0.72
N HIS A 103 8.38 15.79 -1.85
CA HIS A 103 8.44 14.33 -1.92
C HIS A 103 9.52 13.79 -0.96
N GLY A 104 9.13 12.97 0.02
CA GLY A 104 10.06 12.34 0.96
C GLY A 104 10.38 13.13 2.24
N ALA A 105 9.57 14.10 2.65
CA ALA A 105 9.75 14.80 3.92
C ALA A 105 9.46 13.92 5.15
N GLN A 106 10.33 13.96 6.17
CA GLN A 106 10.28 13.22 7.43
C GLN A 106 10.33 14.19 8.63
N PRO A 107 9.87 13.79 9.83
CA PRO A 107 9.97 14.65 11.01
C PRO A 107 11.39 14.74 11.57
N ARG A 108 11.77 15.91 12.09
CA ARG A 108 13.05 16.18 12.75
C ARG A 108 13.23 15.33 14.02
N ALA A 109 14.39 14.68 14.18
CA ALA A 109 14.64 13.65 15.19
C ALA A 109 14.48 14.09 16.67
N GLY A 110 14.89 15.31 17.04
CA GLY A 110 15.03 15.71 18.45
C GLY A 110 13.74 15.75 19.30
N HIS A 111 12.56 15.93 18.70
CA HIS A 111 11.28 15.93 19.44
C HIS A 111 10.74 14.50 19.69
N LEU A 112 11.14 13.53 18.86
CA LEU A 112 10.81 12.12 19.05
C LEU A 112 11.62 11.54 20.22
N ASP A 113 12.89 11.92 20.34
CA ASP A 113 13.78 11.47 21.42
C ASP A 113 13.28 11.85 22.81
N ALA A 114 12.81 13.09 22.99
CA ALA A 114 12.24 13.53 24.26
C ALA A 114 10.95 12.76 24.61
N GLY A 115 10.10 12.50 23.61
CA GLY A 115 8.89 11.69 23.77
C GLY A 115 9.21 10.24 24.13
N ALA A 116 10.23 9.67 23.48
CA ALA A 116 10.70 8.31 23.70
C ALA A 116 11.25 8.12 25.13
N LYS A 117 12.05 9.08 25.62
CA LYS A 117 12.59 9.07 26.99
C LYS A 117 11.47 9.09 28.04
N LEU A 118 10.48 9.98 27.87
CA LEU A 118 9.35 10.04 28.80
C LEU A 118 8.47 8.78 28.71
N ALA A 119 8.29 8.21 27.52
CA ALA A 119 7.58 6.94 27.35
C ALA A 119 8.30 5.80 28.09
N ALA A 120 9.63 5.71 27.98
CA ALA A 120 10.44 4.72 28.67
C ALA A 120 10.40 4.89 30.21
N GLN A 121 10.42 6.14 30.69
CA GLN A 121 10.25 6.42 32.12
C GLN A 121 8.90 5.92 32.63
N LEU A 122 7.81 6.24 31.92
CA LEU A 122 6.47 5.78 32.27
C LEU A 122 6.34 4.25 32.17
N ASP A 123 6.95 3.62 31.15
CA ASP A 123 6.99 2.17 30.99
C ASP A 123 7.65 1.48 32.19
N GLY A 124 8.78 2.03 32.67
CA GLY A 124 9.48 1.52 33.86
C GLY A 124 8.70 1.70 35.17
N MET A 125 7.74 2.63 35.23
CA MET A 125 6.87 2.79 36.40
C MET A 125 5.71 1.80 36.43
N LEU A 126 5.26 1.31 35.26
CA LEU A 126 4.03 0.51 35.15
C LEU A 126 4.02 -0.75 36.04
N PRO A 127 5.07 -1.60 36.08
CA PRO A 127 5.05 -2.84 36.87
C PRO A 127 4.73 -2.63 38.36
N ALA A 128 5.15 -1.50 38.95
CA ALA A 128 4.85 -1.18 40.36
C ALA A 128 3.38 -0.79 40.61
N HIS A 129 2.64 -0.41 39.56
CA HIS A 129 1.29 0.13 39.68
C HIS A 129 0.20 -0.74 39.03
N VAL A 130 0.54 -1.68 38.12
CA VAL A 130 -0.44 -2.47 37.36
C VAL A 130 -1.37 -3.31 38.24
N HIS A 131 -0.98 -3.70 39.45
CA HIS A 131 -1.80 -4.52 40.34
C HIS A 131 -3.13 -3.84 40.74
N ASN A 132 -3.16 -2.50 40.69
CA ASN A 132 -4.33 -1.66 40.97
C ASN A 132 -5.04 -1.16 39.70
N PHE A 133 -4.70 -1.68 38.52
CA PHE A 133 -5.36 -1.29 37.28
C PHE A 133 -6.77 -1.88 37.21
N PHE A 134 -7.73 -1.02 36.87
CA PHE A 134 -8.99 -1.45 36.29
C PHE A 134 -8.84 -1.58 34.76
N PRO A 135 -9.77 -2.27 34.08
CA PRO A 135 -9.72 -2.44 32.62
C PRO A 135 -9.47 -1.16 31.84
N ARG A 136 -10.07 -0.05 32.28
CA ARG A 136 -9.89 1.26 31.64
C ARG A 136 -8.45 1.75 31.64
N GLN A 137 -7.74 1.61 32.76
CA GLN A 137 -6.33 2.03 32.89
C GLN A 137 -5.44 1.18 31.99
N ALA A 138 -5.64 -0.13 31.98
CA ALA A 138 -4.90 -1.04 31.11
C ALA A 138 -5.18 -0.74 29.63
N ALA A 139 -6.45 -0.61 29.25
CA ALA A 139 -6.85 -0.32 27.88
C ALA A 139 -6.31 1.03 27.37
N CYS A 140 -6.42 2.09 28.18
CA CYS A 140 -5.84 3.41 27.85
C CYS A 140 -4.32 3.35 27.70
N THR A 141 -3.64 2.56 28.55
CA THR A 141 -2.19 2.37 28.52
C THR A 141 -1.76 1.66 27.24
N LEU A 142 -2.39 0.52 26.92
CA LEU A 142 -2.14 -0.24 25.69
C LEU A 142 -2.42 0.58 24.43
N TRP A 143 -3.55 1.32 24.41
CA TRP A 143 -3.88 2.22 23.31
C TRP A 143 -2.81 3.29 23.09
N ALA A 144 -2.33 3.91 24.18
CA ALA A 144 -1.36 4.99 24.12
C ALA A 144 0.00 4.48 23.63
N PHE A 145 0.51 3.38 24.21
CA PHE A 145 1.75 2.76 23.76
C PHE A 145 1.67 2.27 22.31
N GLY A 146 0.53 1.71 21.89
CA GLY A 146 0.30 1.39 20.48
C GLY A 146 0.34 2.61 19.58
N GLU A 147 -0.23 3.75 19.99
CA GLU A 147 -0.16 4.98 19.22
C GLU A 147 1.26 5.57 19.14
N LEU A 148 2.06 5.42 20.20
CA LEU A 148 3.48 5.80 20.22
C LEU A 148 4.30 4.90 19.30
N HIS A 149 4.04 3.58 19.32
CA HIS A 149 4.71 2.62 18.45
C HIS A 149 4.42 2.91 16.98
N ARG A 150 3.15 3.12 16.64
CA ARG A 150 2.72 3.48 15.28
C ARG A 150 3.39 4.76 14.75
N ARG A 151 3.77 5.68 15.63
CA ARG A 151 4.47 6.94 15.29
C ARG A 151 6.00 6.82 15.30
N GLY A 152 6.54 5.63 15.60
CA GLY A 152 7.98 5.40 15.72
C GLY A 152 8.62 6.04 16.95
N VAL A 153 7.83 6.42 17.96
CA VAL A 153 8.35 7.00 19.22
C VAL A 153 8.92 5.91 20.12
N VAL A 154 8.28 4.74 20.15
CA VAL A 154 8.75 3.57 20.92
C VAL A 154 8.83 2.36 20.00
N GLN A 155 9.84 1.51 20.19
CA GLN A 155 9.96 0.26 19.43
C GLN A 155 9.16 -0.87 20.06
N ARG A 156 9.06 -0.92 21.39
CA ARG A 156 8.30 -1.90 22.15
C ARG A 156 7.83 -1.32 23.49
N MET A 157 6.97 -2.06 24.17
CA MET A 157 6.51 -1.78 25.54
C MET A 157 7.00 -2.95 26.41
N GLU A 158 7.92 -2.70 27.34
CA GLU A 158 8.52 -3.74 28.19
C GLU A 158 7.50 -4.27 29.20
N SER A 159 6.67 -3.38 29.77
CA SER A 159 5.65 -3.74 30.76
C SER A 159 4.37 -4.34 30.15
N LEU A 160 4.37 -4.68 28.86
CA LEU A 160 3.20 -5.25 28.18
C LEU A 160 2.66 -6.51 28.90
N PRO A 161 3.49 -7.49 29.32
CA PRO A 161 3.00 -8.66 30.05
C PRO A 161 2.32 -8.29 31.38
N ASP A 162 2.90 -7.33 32.12
CA ASP A 162 2.37 -6.86 33.41
C ASP A 162 1.00 -6.19 33.25
N VAL A 163 0.88 -5.32 32.25
CA VAL A 163 -0.38 -4.63 31.93
C VAL A 163 -1.44 -5.62 31.44
N LEU A 164 -1.07 -6.62 30.62
CA LEU A 164 -1.99 -7.66 30.19
C LEU A 164 -2.44 -8.56 31.34
N LEU A 165 -1.55 -8.91 32.27
CA LEU A 165 -1.89 -9.72 33.43
C LEU A 165 -2.95 -9.03 34.31
N SER A 166 -2.90 -7.70 34.43
CA SER A 166 -3.88 -6.92 35.20
C SER A 166 -5.34 -7.11 34.73
N VAL A 167 -5.53 -7.39 33.44
CA VAL A 167 -6.85 -7.59 32.82
C VAL A 167 -7.16 -9.04 32.46
N THR A 168 -6.14 -9.90 32.34
CA THR A 168 -6.33 -11.31 31.98
C THR A 168 -6.39 -12.27 33.18
N ARG A 169 -6.02 -11.81 34.38
CA ARG A 169 -6.09 -12.62 35.62
C ARG A 169 -7.47 -13.24 35.86
N GLY A 170 -7.49 -14.43 36.47
CA GLY A 170 -8.73 -15.14 36.78
C GLY A 170 -9.55 -15.53 35.54
N GLY A 171 -8.91 -15.71 34.38
CA GLY A 171 -9.59 -16.05 33.13
C GLY A 171 -10.36 -14.86 32.52
N LEU A 172 -9.72 -13.69 32.45
CA LEU A 172 -10.32 -12.42 31.99
C LEU A 172 -11.40 -11.84 32.93
N GLU A 173 -11.41 -12.22 34.21
CA GLU A 173 -12.43 -11.78 35.16
C GLU A 173 -12.56 -10.25 35.28
N PRO A 174 -11.46 -9.46 35.35
CA PRO A 174 -11.56 -8.01 35.36
C PRO A 174 -12.27 -7.45 34.13
N LEU A 175 -12.02 -8.01 32.95
CA LEU A 175 -12.70 -7.59 31.72
C LEU A 175 -14.18 -7.97 31.74
N ARG A 176 -14.50 -9.17 32.19
CA ARG A 176 -15.88 -9.66 32.25
C ARG A 176 -16.75 -8.79 33.17
N VAL A 177 -16.24 -8.45 34.35
CA VAL A 177 -17.02 -7.76 35.40
C VAL A 177 -16.99 -6.24 35.25
N HIS A 178 -15.86 -5.64 34.86
CA HIS A 178 -15.66 -4.19 34.97
C HIS A 178 -15.42 -3.46 33.65
N ALA A 179 -15.15 -4.16 32.54
CA ALA A 179 -14.83 -3.47 31.29
C ALA A 179 -16.07 -3.00 30.53
N HIS A 180 -15.98 -1.80 30.00
CA HIS A 180 -16.95 -1.21 29.07
C HIS A 180 -16.49 -1.42 27.61
N GLY A 181 -17.40 -1.18 26.66
CA GLY A 181 -17.12 -1.33 25.22
C GLY A 181 -15.86 -0.56 24.76
N VAL A 182 -15.66 0.66 25.24
CA VAL A 182 -14.46 1.46 24.96
C VAL A 182 -13.16 0.80 25.41
N ASP A 183 -13.19 0.08 26.53
CA ASP A 183 -12.00 -0.56 27.10
C ASP A 183 -11.56 -1.73 26.21
N PHE A 184 -12.52 -2.54 25.73
CA PHE A 184 -12.26 -3.58 24.74
C PHE A 184 -11.72 -3.00 23.44
N ALA A 185 -12.34 -1.93 22.93
CA ALA A 185 -11.91 -1.28 21.69
C ALA A 185 -10.47 -0.74 21.77
N GLN A 186 -10.12 -0.11 22.89
CA GLN A 186 -8.78 0.41 23.13
C GLN A 186 -7.75 -0.70 23.36
N LEU A 187 -8.12 -1.75 24.09
CA LEU A 187 -7.26 -2.93 24.30
C LEU A 187 -6.93 -3.60 22.97
N VAL A 188 -7.94 -3.96 22.18
CA VAL A 188 -7.77 -4.63 20.88
C VAL A 188 -6.98 -3.78 19.89
N GLN A 189 -7.30 -2.48 19.78
CA GLN A 189 -6.54 -1.58 18.91
C GLN A 189 -5.10 -1.35 19.42
N GLY A 190 -4.90 -1.24 20.73
CA GLY A 190 -3.59 -1.06 21.34
C GLY A 190 -2.66 -2.23 21.05
N LEU A 191 -3.14 -3.45 21.28
CA LEU A 191 -2.41 -4.69 20.97
C LEU A 191 -2.04 -4.78 19.49
N ALA A 192 -3.00 -4.52 18.60
CA ALA A 192 -2.76 -4.51 17.15
C ALA A 192 -1.66 -3.51 16.75
N LYS A 193 -1.71 -2.29 17.30
CA LYS A 193 -0.70 -1.26 17.02
C LYS A 193 0.66 -1.54 17.67
N LEU A 194 0.71 -2.34 18.72
CA LEU A 194 1.96 -2.84 19.32
C LEU A 194 2.53 -4.06 18.57
N GLY A 195 1.82 -4.59 17.57
CA GLY A 195 2.20 -5.82 16.89
C GLY A 195 2.07 -7.07 17.75
N HIS A 196 1.31 -7.01 18.85
CA HIS A 196 1.09 -8.14 19.75
C HIS A 196 -0.07 -9.00 19.26
N ASN A 197 0.25 -10.03 18.49
CA ASN A 197 -0.72 -10.97 17.94
C ASN A 197 -0.75 -12.25 18.78
N ASP A 198 -1.75 -12.38 19.66
CA ASP A 198 -1.98 -13.58 20.49
C ASP A 198 -3.33 -14.22 20.11
N PRO A 199 -3.35 -15.26 19.27
CA PRO A 199 -4.58 -15.94 18.87
C PRO A 199 -5.40 -16.53 20.03
N GLU A 200 -4.74 -17.00 21.10
CA GLU A 200 -5.43 -17.57 22.27
C GLU A 200 -6.12 -16.49 23.11
N LEU A 201 -5.46 -15.35 23.29
CA LEU A 201 -6.10 -14.18 23.91
C LEU A 201 -7.28 -13.69 23.08
N LEU A 202 -7.13 -13.59 21.75
CA LEU A 202 -8.22 -13.15 20.88
C LEU A 202 -9.41 -14.11 20.91
N ALA A 203 -9.17 -15.43 20.90
CA ALA A 203 -10.24 -16.43 21.02
C ALA A 203 -11.00 -16.32 22.35
N ARG A 204 -10.32 -16.00 23.46
CA ARG A 204 -10.96 -15.79 24.77
C ARG A 204 -11.67 -14.44 24.89
N LEU A 205 -11.20 -13.41 24.17
CA LEU A 205 -11.84 -12.09 24.14
C LEU A 205 -13.12 -12.08 23.30
N GLU A 206 -13.20 -12.91 22.26
CA GLU A 206 -14.32 -12.96 21.33
C GLU A 206 -15.72 -13.10 22.00
N PRO A 207 -15.98 -14.05 22.92
CA PRO A 207 -17.28 -14.13 23.57
C PRO A 207 -17.63 -12.87 24.37
N LEU A 208 -16.65 -12.28 25.06
CA LEU A 208 -16.85 -11.03 25.82
C LEU A 208 -17.14 -9.84 24.89
N LEU A 209 -16.47 -9.79 23.73
CA LEU A 209 -16.73 -8.78 22.71
C LEU A 209 -18.16 -8.90 22.19
N LEU A 210 -18.61 -10.11 21.83
CA LEU A 210 -19.97 -10.38 21.34
C LEU A 210 -21.04 -9.90 22.33
N GLU A 211 -20.86 -10.16 23.63
CA GLU A 211 -21.77 -9.68 24.68
C GLU A 211 -21.82 -8.15 24.80
N ARG A 212 -20.73 -7.45 24.48
CA ARG A 212 -20.59 -6.00 24.69
C ARG A 212 -20.85 -5.15 23.45
N LEU A 213 -20.93 -5.74 22.25
CA LEU A 213 -21.20 -5.02 20.99
C LEU A 213 -22.43 -4.10 21.08
N GLY A 214 -23.49 -4.56 21.74
CA GLY A 214 -24.74 -3.80 21.92
C GLY A 214 -24.56 -2.42 22.57
N SER A 215 -23.53 -2.28 23.40
CA SER A 215 -23.21 -1.04 24.15
C SER A 215 -22.13 -0.18 23.51
N MET A 216 -21.48 -0.66 22.44
CA MET A 216 -20.36 0.02 21.82
C MET A 216 -20.85 1.11 20.86
N GLN A 217 -20.17 2.26 20.88
CA GLN A 217 -20.34 3.30 19.88
C GLN A 217 -19.73 2.88 18.54
N GLN A 218 -20.16 3.51 17.44
CA GLN A 218 -19.69 3.21 16.10
C GLN A 218 -18.16 3.28 16.00
N ARG A 219 -17.56 4.30 16.61
CA ARG A 219 -16.08 4.43 16.65
C ARG A 219 -15.43 3.22 17.31
N GLU A 220 -15.97 2.74 18.42
CA GLU A 220 -15.44 1.59 19.17
C GLU A 220 -15.54 0.31 18.34
N LEU A 221 -16.68 0.10 17.66
CA LEU A 221 -16.89 -1.01 16.72
C LEU A 221 -15.85 -1.00 15.59
N THR A 222 -15.59 0.17 14.99
CA THR A 222 -14.56 0.30 13.94
C THR A 222 -13.15 0.05 14.47
N MET A 223 -12.86 0.44 15.72
CA MET A 223 -11.58 0.18 16.37
C MET A 223 -11.36 -1.32 16.62
N VAL A 224 -12.38 -2.02 17.11
CA VAL A 224 -12.36 -3.47 17.31
C VAL A 224 -12.15 -4.19 15.97
N ALA A 225 -12.97 -3.88 14.96
CA ALA A 225 -12.84 -4.48 13.63
C ALA A 225 -11.44 -4.27 13.04
N TRP A 226 -10.93 -3.03 13.10
CA TRP A 226 -9.59 -2.70 12.61
C TRP A 226 -8.50 -3.46 13.36
N GLY A 227 -8.57 -3.52 14.70
CA GLY A 227 -7.57 -4.22 15.50
C GLY A 227 -7.56 -5.72 15.23
N LEU A 228 -8.72 -6.36 15.20
CA LEU A 228 -8.85 -7.80 14.85
C LEU A 228 -8.28 -8.09 13.46
N ALA A 229 -8.68 -7.33 12.44
CA ALA A 229 -8.20 -7.51 11.07
C ALA A 229 -6.68 -7.28 10.94
N SER A 230 -6.13 -6.34 11.71
CA SER A 230 -4.69 -6.04 11.73
C SER A 230 -3.88 -7.18 12.33
N MET A 231 -4.41 -7.84 13.36
CA MET A 231 -3.77 -9.01 14.00
C MET A 231 -4.05 -10.32 13.26
N GLY A 232 -4.86 -10.30 12.19
CA GLY A 232 -5.31 -11.50 11.47
C GLY A 232 -6.24 -12.39 12.30
N GLY A 233 -6.92 -11.83 13.30
CA GLY A 233 -7.83 -12.54 14.20
C GLY A 233 -9.30 -12.11 14.06
N GLY A 234 -10.14 -12.71 14.89
CA GLY A 234 -11.60 -12.53 14.89
C GLY A 234 -12.31 -13.46 13.91
N SER A 235 -13.35 -14.14 14.36
CA SER A 235 -14.15 -15.00 13.50
C SER A 235 -15.01 -14.22 12.51
N ALA A 236 -15.43 -14.88 11.42
CA ALA A 236 -16.44 -14.33 10.52
C ALA A 236 -17.75 -13.98 11.26
N GLN A 237 -18.11 -14.74 12.29
CA GLN A 237 -19.27 -14.46 13.14
C GLN A 237 -19.12 -13.14 13.88
N LEU A 238 -17.97 -12.86 14.49
CA LEU A 238 -17.71 -11.61 15.18
C LEU A 238 -17.75 -10.40 14.22
N PHE A 239 -17.11 -10.50 13.05
CA PHE A 239 -17.20 -9.45 12.02
C PHE A 239 -18.63 -9.22 11.55
N ASN A 240 -19.42 -10.28 11.37
CA ASN A 240 -20.83 -10.15 11.00
C ASN A 240 -21.64 -9.45 12.09
N ALA A 241 -21.42 -9.79 13.36
CA ALA A 241 -22.10 -9.14 14.48
C ALA A 241 -21.71 -7.65 14.61
N ILE A 242 -20.43 -7.31 14.37
CA ILE A 242 -19.96 -5.92 14.32
C ILE A 242 -20.66 -5.16 13.17
N ALA A 243 -20.76 -5.76 11.99
CA ALA A 243 -21.44 -5.16 10.86
C ALA A 243 -22.93 -4.89 11.14
N ASP A 244 -23.63 -5.86 11.75
CA ASP A 244 -25.04 -5.69 12.10
C ASP A 244 -25.23 -4.57 13.12
N GLN A 245 -24.32 -4.45 14.09
CA GLN A 245 -24.38 -3.38 15.08
C GLN A 245 -24.08 -2.00 14.47
N LEU A 246 -23.12 -1.91 13.55
CA LEU A 246 -22.84 -0.67 12.81
C LEU A 246 -24.04 -0.22 11.98
N LEU A 247 -24.76 -1.15 11.35
CA LEU A 247 -25.99 -0.87 10.61
C LEU A 247 -27.12 -0.41 11.55
N ARG A 248 -27.32 -1.10 12.69
CA ARG A 248 -28.35 -0.74 13.68
C ARG A 248 -28.15 0.66 14.27
N THR A 249 -26.90 1.05 14.53
CA THR A 249 -26.57 2.33 15.18
C THR A 249 -26.40 3.49 14.20
N SER A 250 -26.62 3.25 12.89
CA SER A 250 -26.36 4.19 11.80
C SER A 250 -24.89 4.58 11.65
N THR A 251 -24.38 4.53 10.42
CA THR A 251 -23.02 4.95 10.09
C THR A 251 -22.90 6.44 9.81
N ALA A 252 -24.01 7.19 9.78
CA ALA A 252 -24.05 8.60 9.37
C ALA A 252 -23.16 9.54 10.21
N PHE A 253 -22.90 9.18 11.47
CA PHE A 253 -22.07 9.96 12.40
C PHE A 253 -20.60 9.52 12.44
N LEU A 254 -20.22 8.48 11.70
CA LEU A 254 -18.82 8.12 11.55
C LEU A 254 -18.14 9.12 10.62
N LEU A 255 -17.02 9.67 11.10
CA LEU A 255 -16.14 10.47 10.25
C LEU A 255 -15.59 9.62 9.10
N PRO A 256 -15.18 10.23 7.97
CA PRO A 256 -14.72 9.48 6.81
C PRO A 256 -13.54 8.55 7.10
N SER A 257 -12.63 8.93 8.00
CA SER A 257 -11.53 8.09 8.46
C SER A 257 -11.98 6.84 9.24
N GLY A 258 -13.07 6.94 10.00
CA GLY A 258 -13.70 5.81 10.66
C GLY A 258 -14.35 4.87 9.64
N CYS A 259 -15.04 5.43 8.64
CA CYS A 259 -15.63 4.65 7.55
C CYS A 259 -14.56 3.92 6.73
N ALA A 260 -13.50 4.62 6.31
CA ALA A 260 -12.39 4.04 5.58
C ALA A 260 -11.68 2.95 6.40
N GLY A 261 -11.50 3.16 7.70
CA GLY A 261 -10.94 2.15 8.62
C GLY A 261 -11.81 0.89 8.72
N ALA A 262 -13.13 1.05 8.78
CA ALA A 262 -14.07 -0.07 8.75
C ALA A 262 -14.02 -0.82 7.41
N LEU A 263 -14.13 -0.10 6.28
CA LEU A 263 -14.01 -0.70 4.94
C LEU A 263 -12.72 -1.52 4.82
N TRP A 264 -11.59 -0.95 5.26
CA TRP A 264 -10.30 -1.64 5.26
C TRP A 264 -10.32 -2.89 6.13
N ALA A 265 -10.87 -2.82 7.35
CA ALA A 265 -10.90 -3.94 8.29
C ALA A 265 -11.65 -5.14 7.71
N PHE A 266 -12.85 -4.89 7.18
CA PHE A 266 -13.67 -5.93 6.55
C PHE A 266 -13.02 -6.50 5.29
N ALA A 267 -12.41 -5.64 4.47
CA ALA A 267 -11.66 -6.08 3.28
C ALA A 267 -10.42 -6.91 3.62
N LYS A 268 -9.68 -6.52 4.66
CA LYS A 268 -8.51 -7.23 5.16
C LYS A 268 -8.88 -8.58 5.76
N ALA A 269 -9.99 -8.66 6.49
CA ALA A 269 -10.54 -9.90 7.04
C ALA A 269 -11.20 -10.81 5.98
N GLY A 270 -11.41 -10.32 4.75
CA GLY A 270 -12.08 -11.08 3.70
C GLY A 270 -13.58 -11.27 3.92
N VAL A 271 -14.19 -10.49 4.81
CA VAL A 271 -15.62 -10.60 5.16
C VAL A 271 -16.44 -9.65 4.29
N ARG A 272 -17.25 -10.22 3.40
CA ARG A 272 -18.07 -9.46 2.45
C ARG A 272 -19.44 -9.12 3.06
N ARG A 273 -19.67 -7.84 3.37
CA ARG A 273 -20.97 -7.30 3.84
C ARG A 273 -21.44 -6.14 2.95
N PRO A 274 -22.14 -6.42 1.84
CA PRO A 274 -22.51 -5.39 0.85
C PRO A 274 -23.34 -4.24 1.45
N GLU A 275 -24.28 -4.54 2.33
CA GLU A 275 -25.14 -3.53 2.99
C GLU A 275 -24.34 -2.57 3.87
N LEU A 276 -23.37 -3.09 4.64
CA LEU A 276 -22.46 -2.26 5.43
C LEU A 276 -21.60 -1.39 4.51
N PHE A 277 -21.06 -1.96 3.43
CA PHE A 277 -20.25 -1.20 2.46
C PHE A 277 -21.05 -0.05 1.84
N ALA A 278 -22.29 -0.30 1.42
CA ALA A 278 -23.19 0.74 0.91
C ALA A 278 -23.49 1.82 1.97
N SER A 279 -23.74 1.42 3.22
CA SER A 279 -23.99 2.34 4.33
C SER A 279 -22.77 3.25 4.62
N LEU A 280 -21.57 2.66 4.69
CA LEU A 280 -20.31 3.39 4.91
C LEU A 280 -19.99 4.32 3.72
N ALA A 281 -20.20 3.84 2.49
CA ALA A 281 -20.05 4.64 1.28
C ALA A 281 -21.00 5.85 1.30
N GLY A 282 -22.29 5.65 1.60
CA GLY A 282 -23.28 6.73 1.72
C GLY A 282 -22.88 7.77 2.78
N SER A 283 -22.35 7.32 3.92
CA SER A 283 -21.85 8.22 4.98
C SER A 283 -20.63 9.03 4.55
N MET A 284 -19.70 8.43 3.80
CA MET A 284 -18.56 9.13 3.21
C MET A 284 -18.99 10.11 2.12
N VAL A 285 -19.98 9.76 1.30
CA VAL A 285 -20.57 10.66 0.29
C VAL A 285 -21.22 11.87 0.95
N GLY A 286 -22.02 11.67 1.99
CA GLY A 286 -22.64 12.76 2.75
C GLY A 286 -21.62 13.70 3.42
N GLN A 287 -20.38 13.23 3.62
CA GLN A 287 -19.27 13.97 4.22
C GLN A 287 -18.14 14.24 3.21
N ALA A 288 -18.46 14.36 1.92
CA ALA A 288 -17.46 14.47 0.86
C ALA A 288 -16.42 15.58 1.05
N LEU A 289 -16.81 16.70 1.67
CA LEU A 289 -15.93 17.83 1.95
C LEU A 289 -14.90 17.56 3.06
N LEU A 290 -15.13 16.54 3.90
CA LEU A 290 -14.24 16.14 5.00
C LEU A 290 -13.30 14.99 4.60
N LEU A 291 -13.45 14.43 3.40
CA LEU A 291 -12.61 13.33 2.92
C LEU A 291 -11.16 13.77 2.74
N ALA A 292 -10.24 13.14 3.47
CA ALA A 292 -8.83 13.25 3.18
C ALA A 292 -8.43 12.30 2.03
N PRO A 293 -7.36 12.60 1.26
CA PRO A 293 -6.85 11.71 0.22
C PRO A 293 -6.52 10.30 0.73
N GLN A 294 -6.02 10.20 1.96
CA GLN A 294 -5.76 8.91 2.61
C GLN A 294 -7.03 8.09 2.80
N ASP A 295 -8.15 8.72 3.22
CA ASP A 295 -9.43 8.04 3.40
C ASP A 295 -9.95 7.48 2.07
N ALA A 296 -9.83 8.27 1.00
CA ALA A 296 -10.20 7.85 -0.36
C ALA A 296 -9.34 6.68 -0.85
N THR A 297 -8.02 6.76 -0.63
CA THR A 297 -7.09 5.67 -0.98
C THR A 297 -7.47 4.37 -0.29
N THR A 298 -7.69 4.43 1.03
CA THR A 298 -8.04 3.26 1.84
C THR A 298 -9.40 2.68 1.46
N ALA A 299 -10.40 3.53 1.22
CA ALA A 299 -11.73 3.09 0.78
C ALA A 299 -11.70 2.42 -0.60
N LEU A 300 -10.99 3.02 -1.58
CA LEU A 300 -10.85 2.44 -2.92
C LEU A 300 -10.13 1.09 -2.87
N TRP A 301 -9.05 0.96 -2.08
CA TRP A 301 -8.37 -0.31 -1.89
C TRP A 301 -9.29 -1.38 -1.27
N ALA A 302 -10.11 -1.01 -0.28
CA ALA A 302 -11.07 -1.94 0.30
C ALA A 302 -12.11 -2.40 -0.74
N CYS A 303 -12.57 -1.47 -1.60
CA CYS A 303 -13.51 -1.77 -2.68
C CYS A 303 -12.90 -2.72 -3.72
N THR A 304 -11.63 -2.50 -4.12
CA THR A 304 -10.94 -3.40 -5.06
C THR A 304 -10.80 -4.79 -4.47
N LYS A 305 -10.39 -4.89 -3.19
CA LYS A 305 -10.11 -6.16 -2.51
C LYS A 305 -11.34 -7.06 -2.40
N LEU A 306 -12.52 -6.49 -2.17
CA LEU A 306 -13.78 -7.24 -2.05
C LEU A 306 -14.66 -7.20 -3.30
N GLY A 307 -14.22 -6.50 -4.36
CA GLY A 307 -15.01 -6.31 -5.58
C GLY A 307 -16.33 -5.56 -5.34
N PHE A 308 -16.35 -4.61 -4.40
CA PHE A 308 -17.48 -3.70 -4.22
C PHE A 308 -17.48 -2.67 -5.33
N ARG A 309 -18.63 -2.42 -5.97
CA ARG A 309 -18.77 -1.48 -7.09
C ARG A 309 -19.88 -0.49 -6.82
N ASP A 310 -19.49 0.79 -6.73
CA ASP A 310 -20.40 1.93 -6.63
C ASP A 310 -19.75 3.11 -7.37
N ASN A 311 -20.22 3.37 -8.58
CA ASN A 311 -19.67 4.40 -9.45
C ASN A 311 -19.84 5.81 -8.87
N HIS A 312 -20.94 6.08 -8.16
CA HIS A 312 -21.17 7.39 -7.54
C HIS A 312 -20.18 7.60 -6.39
N PHE A 313 -19.98 6.58 -5.56
CA PHE A 313 -18.97 6.63 -4.51
C PHE A 313 -17.56 6.85 -5.08
N PHE A 314 -17.19 6.15 -6.15
CA PHE A 314 -15.88 6.33 -6.80
C PHE A 314 -15.69 7.72 -7.39
N ALA A 315 -16.75 8.32 -7.95
CA ALA A 315 -16.73 9.73 -8.37
C ALA A 315 -16.40 10.65 -7.21
N VAL A 316 -17.11 10.52 -6.08
CA VAL A 316 -16.92 11.39 -4.91
C VAL A 316 -15.52 11.24 -4.30
N LEU A 317 -15.00 10.02 -4.24
CA LEU A 317 -13.63 9.76 -3.78
C LEU A 317 -12.60 10.39 -4.71
N GLY A 318 -12.79 10.28 -6.03
CA GLY A 318 -11.91 10.90 -7.02
C GLY A 318 -11.95 12.43 -6.98
N ASP A 319 -13.13 13.02 -6.80
CA ASP A 319 -13.29 14.47 -6.63
C ASP A 319 -12.61 14.99 -5.35
N ALA A 320 -12.67 14.22 -4.25
CA ALA A 320 -11.96 14.56 -3.02
C ALA A 320 -10.44 14.60 -3.19
N VAL A 321 -9.89 13.62 -3.92
CA VAL A 321 -8.47 13.57 -4.27
C VAL A 321 -8.13 14.70 -5.23
N LEU A 322 -8.98 15.00 -6.22
CA LEU A 322 -8.78 16.09 -7.17
C LEU A 322 -8.69 17.45 -6.45
N ARG A 323 -9.60 17.75 -5.52
CA ARG A 323 -9.57 18.98 -4.71
C ARG A 323 -8.27 19.15 -3.92
N SER A 324 -7.70 18.03 -3.46
CA SER A 324 -6.52 18.03 -2.61
C SER A 324 -5.23 17.66 -3.35
N LEU A 325 -5.29 17.49 -4.68
CA LEU A 325 -4.20 16.95 -5.50
C LEU A 325 -2.85 17.65 -5.28
N PRO A 326 -2.76 18.99 -5.15
CA PRO A 326 -1.49 19.67 -4.88
C PRO A 326 -0.82 19.29 -3.55
N SER A 327 -1.60 18.78 -2.58
CA SER A 327 -1.13 18.39 -1.25
C SER A 327 -0.94 16.88 -1.07
N CYS A 328 -1.40 16.09 -2.03
CA CYS A 328 -1.27 14.64 -2.03
C CYS A 328 0.19 14.21 -2.20
N SER A 329 0.56 13.13 -1.51
CA SER A 329 1.81 12.40 -1.76
C SER A 329 1.70 11.55 -3.02
N ASP A 330 2.84 11.22 -3.65
CA ASP A 330 2.87 10.30 -4.80
C ASP A 330 2.25 8.94 -4.48
N LEU A 331 2.39 8.50 -3.23
CA LEU A 331 1.84 7.23 -2.77
C LEU A 331 0.31 7.29 -2.79
N GLU A 332 -0.29 8.37 -2.28
CA GLU A 332 -1.75 8.55 -2.31
C GLU A 332 -2.25 8.63 -3.76
N VAL A 333 -1.62 9.46 -4.60
CA VAL A 333 -2.00 9.60 -6.02
C VAL A 333 -1.92 8.26 -6.75
N SER A 334 -0.76 7.59 -6.68
CA SER A 334 -0.55 6.33 -7.40
C SER A 334 -1.48 5.21 -6.91
N SER A 335 -1.76 5.15 -5.60
CA SER A 335 -2.63 4.12 -5.03
C SER A 335 -4.11 4.34 -5.39
N VAL A 336 -4.56 5.60 -5.46
CA VAL A 336 -5.90 5.94 -5.95
C VAL A 336 -6.06 5.53 -7.41
N VAL A 337 -5.14 5.93 -8.28
CA VAL A 337 -5.22 5.62 -9.72
C VAL A 337 -5.13 4.10 -9.95
N GLU A 338 -4.24 3.40 -9.25
CA GLU A 338 -4.16 1.94 -9.29
C GLU A 338 -5.48 1.28 -8.89
N SER A 339 -6.12 1.77 -7.82
CA SER A 339 -7.38 1.23 -7.35
C SER A 339 -8.53 1.50 -8.31
N LEU A 340 -8.61 2.70 -8.89
CA LEU A 340 -9.60 3.04 -9.93
C LEU A 340 -9.42 2.16 -11.17
N ALA A 341 -8.18 1.92 -11.60
CA ALA A 341 -7.87 1.02 -12.71
C ALA A 341 -8.28 -0.43 -12.42
N ALA A 342 -7.99 -0.94 -11.22
CA ALA A 342 -8.41 -2.28 -10.81
C ALA A 342 -9.94 -2.42 -10.72
N LEU A 343 -10.66 -1.35 -10.39
CA LEU A 343 -12.13 -1.30 -10.41
C LEU A 343 -12.71 -1.11 -11.82
N GLY A 344 -11.90 -0.72 -12.79
CA GLY A 344 -12.34 -0.34 -14.14
C GLY A 344 -13.11 0.99 -14.18
N TYR A 345 -12.88 1.88 -13.21
CA TYR A 345 -13.60 3.16 -13.11
C TYR A 345 -12.78 4.31 -13.69
N HIS A 346 -13.37 5.06 -14.63
CA HIS A 346 -12.72 6.16 -15.33
C HIS A 346 -13.08 7.52 -14.71
N HIS A 347 -12.24 8.01 -13.80
CA HIS A 347 -12.38 9.36 -13.25
C HIS A 347 -11.66 10.41 -14.13
N ALA A 348 -12.23 10.73 -15.30
CA ALA A 348 -11.56 11.57 -16.31
C ALA A 348 -10.97 12.89 -15.77
N PRO A 349 -11.69 13.72 -14.97
CA PRO A 349 -11.12 14.97 -14.46
C PRO A 349 -9.87 14.79 -13.59
N LEU A 350 -9.82 13.71 -12.80
CA LEU A 350 -8.70 13.41 -11.92
C LEU A 350 -7.51 12.91 -12.75
N LEU A 351 -7.75 12.01 -13.69
CA LEU A 351 -6.71 11.48 -14.59
C LEU A 351 -6.11 12.60 -15.47
N ASP A 352 -6.93 13.51 -15.98
CA ASP A 352 -6.45 14.63 -16.78
C ASP A 352 -5.62 15.61 -15.95
N ALA A 353 -6.02 15.87 -14.69
CA ALA A 353 -5.30 16.72 -13.76
C ALA A 353 -3.96 16.11 -13.30
N ILE A 354 -3.92 14.80 -13.03
CA ILE A 354 -2.68 14.08 -12.70
C ILE A 354 -1.72 14.12 -13.87
N ALA A 355 -2.19 13.82 -15.09
CA ALA A 355 -1.35 13.86 -16.28
C ALA A 355 -0.78 15.26 -16.53
N ALA A 356 -1.62 16.29 -16.44
CA ALA A 356 -1.18 17.68 -16.57
C ALA A 356 -0.17 18.09 -15.49
N SER A 357 -0.41 17.71 -14.23
CA SER A 357 0.48 18.04 -13.12
C SER A 357 1.84 17.36 -13.23
N ILE A 358 1.90 16.11 -13.70
CA ILE A 358 3.16 15.37 -13.89
C ILE A 358 3.91 15.91 -15.11
N LEU A 359 3.22 16.32 -16.19
CA LEU A 359 3.87 16.85 -17.38
C LEU A 359 4.37 18.30 -17.20
N ALA A 360 3.78 19.05 -16.28
CA ALA A 360 4.18 20.43 -16.01
C ALA A 360 5.55 20.54 -15.29
N GLU A 361 5.99 19.50 -14.59
CA GLU A 361 7.21 19.50 -13.79
C GLU A 361 8.00 18.20 -13.92
N PRO A 362 9.35 18.25 -13.89
CA PRO A 362 10.15 17.04 -13.96
C PRO A 362 9.92 16.14 -12.74
N VAL A 363 9.78 14.84 -12.97
CA VAL A 363 9.61 13.83 -11.91
C VAL A 363 10.95 13.58 -11.21
N ILE A 364 11.29 14.41 -10.22
CA ILE A 364 12.60 14.38 -9.53
C ILE A 364 12.55 13.58 -8.21
N GLY A 365 11.41 13.54 -7.50
CA GLY A 365 11.31 12.96 -6.15
C GLY A 365 10.48 11.68 -6.00
N ALA A 366 9.77 11.25 -7.04
CA ALA A 366 8.82 10.15 -6.92
C ALA A 366 9.50 8.79 -6.69
N GLN A 367 8.88 7.97 -5.82
CA GLN A 367 9.32 6.58 -5.65
C GLN A 367 9.07 5.78 -6.94
N PRO A 368 9.99 4.89 -7.35
CA PRO A 368 9.83 4.10 -8.58
C PRO A 368 8.51 3.34 -8.66
N VAL A 369 8.05 2.76 -7.54
CA VAL A 369 6.78 2.04 -7.45
C VAL A 369 5.58 2.93 -7.77
N CYS A 370 5.62 4.21 -7.39
CA CYS A 370 4.53 5.15 -7.67
C CYS A 370 4.45 5.45 -9.17
N ILE A 371 5.61 5.57 -9.84
CA ILE A 371 5.68 5.78 -11.29
C ILE A 371 5.12 4.56 -12.02
N ALA A 372 5.56 3.36 -11.65
CA ALA A 372 5.09 2.11 -12.25
C ALA A 372 3.58 1.91 -12.09
N ARG A 373 3.03 2.23 -10.92
CA ARG A 373 1.58 2.18 -10.66
C ARG A 373 0.79 3.11 -11.58
N VAL A 374 1.23 4.36 -11.76
CA VAL A 374 0.55 5.30 -12.65
C VAL A 374 0.61 4.82 -14.10
N LEU A 375 1.78 4.36 -14.57
CA LEU A 375 1.95 3.78 -15.91
C LEU A 375 0.99 2.59 -16.14
N ALA A 376 1.02 1.61 -15.24
CA ALA A 376 0.17 0.43 -15.33
C ALA A 376 -1.32 0.79 -15.28
N ALA A 377 -1.70 1.73 -14.41
CA ALA A 377 -3.08 2.09 -14.22
C ALA A 377 -3.66 2.83 -15.44
N TYR A 378 -2.94 3.78 -16.02
CA TYR A 378 -3.39 4.45 -17.25
C TYR A 378 -3.46 3.47 -18.44
N GLY A 379 -2.48 2.58 -18.56
CA GLY A 379 -2.48 1.53 -19.58
C GLY A 379 -3.71 0.61 -19.45
N ARG A 380 -4.01 0.14 -18.24
CA ARG A 380 -5.18 -0.71 -17.95
C ARG A 380 -6.51 0.00 -18.19
N LEU A 381 -6.59 1.30 -17.91
CA LEU A 381 -7.75 2.14 -18.21
C LEU A 381 -7.85 2.49 -19.70
N GLY A 382 -6.97 1.98 -20.57
CA GLY A 382 -7.03 2.28 -22.01
C GLY A 382 -6.88 3.77 -22.34
N ARG A 383 -6.26 4.55 -21.46
CA ARG A 383 -6.02 5.99 -21.64
C ARG A 383 -4.91 6.16 -22.68
N ARG A 384 -5.28 6.51 -23.91
CA ARG A 384 -4.36 6.64 -25.06
C ARG A 384 -4.43 8.00 -25.75
N GLY A 385 -4.95 9.04 -25.08
CA GLY A 385 -4.92 10.39 -25.63
C GLY A 385 -3.48 10.89 -25.81
N PRO A 386 -3.22 11.91 -26.66
CA PRO A 386 -1.87 12.44 -26.87
C PRO A 386 -1.15 12.82 -25.56
N ARG A 387 -1.90 13.36 -24.59
CA ARG A 387 -1.39 13.67 -23.25
C ARG A 387 -1.01 12.42 -22.45
N ASP A 388 -1.78 11.34 -22.54
CA ASP A 388 -1.51 10.09 -21.83
C ASP A 388 -0.27 9.39 -22.41
N VAL A 389 -0.07 9.46 -23.73
CA VAL A 389 1.14 8.95 -24.39
C VAL A 389 2.37 9.76 -23.98
N ALA A 390 2.26 11.10 -23.95
CA ALA A 390 3.32 11.97 -23.45
C ALA A 390 3.65 11.69 -21.97
N LEU A 391 2.63 11.46 -21.15
CA LEU A 391 2.79 11.05 -19.74
C LEU A 391 3.55 9.72 -19.65
N ALA A 392 3.14 8.72 -20.43
CA ALA A 392 3.79 7.42 -20.43
C ALA A 392 5.28 7.52 -20.79
N ALA A 393 5.63 8.31 -21.82
CA ALA A 393 7.01 8.56 -22.20
C ALA A 393 7.81 9.27 -21.11
N ALA A 394 7.24 10.34 -20.52
CA ALA A 394 7.90 11.08 -19.45
C ALA A 394 8.17 10.20 -18.21
N LEU A 395 7.20 9.36 -17.82
CA LEU A 395 7.34 8.42 -16.71
C LEU A 395 8.31 7.28 -17.02
N ALA A 396 8.30 6.75 -18.25
CA ALA A 396 9.22 5.71 -18.68
C ALA A 396 10.68 6.19 -18.59
N ALA A 397 10.96 7.38 -19.14
CA ALA A 397 12.25 8.03 -19.08
C ALA A 397 12.65 8.38 -17.64
N ALA A 398 11.71 8.82 -16.78
CA ALA A 398 11.98 9.10 -15.38
C ALA A 398 12.42 7.86 -14.58
N LEU A 399 12.03 6.64 -14.97
CA LEU A 399 12.50 5.43 -14.29
C LEU A 399 13.95 5.07 -14.62
N VAL A 400 14.47 5.45 -15.79
CA VAL A 400 15.84 5.12 -16.24
C VAL A 400 16.91 5.53 -15.23
N PRO A 401 17.01 6.80 -14.77
CA PRO A 401 18.02 7.18 -13.77
C PRO A 401 17.81 6.52 -12.40
N ARG A 402 16.69 5.82 -12.19
CA ARG A 402 16.34 5.16 -10.93
C ARG A 402 16.50 3.64 -11.00
N MET A 403 16.91 3.08 -12.13
CA MET A 403 17.08 1.64 -12.31
C MET A 403 17.86 0.93 -11.20
N PRO A 404 18.95 1.49 -10.62
CA PRO A 404 19.69 0.82 -9.54
C PRO A 404 18.84 0.45 -8.32
N ILE A 405 17.80 1.23 -8.00
CA ILE A 405 16.90 1.01 -6.85
C ILE A 405 15.54 0.40 -7.24
N VAL A 406 15.27 0.21 -8.54
CA VAL A 406 14.03 -0.41 -9.04
C VAL A 406 14.06 -1.90 -8.72
N LYS A 407 13.00 -2.40 -8.06
CA LYS A 407 12.79 -3.83 -7.80
C LYS A 407 12.06 -4.52 -8.95
N GLU A 408 12.09 -5.85 -8.93
CA GLU A 408 11.51 -6.73 -9.95
C GLU A 408 10.00 -6.52 -10.12
N ASP A 409 9.26 -6.38 -9.02
CA ASP A 409 7.82 -6.13 -9.02
C ASP A 409 7.46 -4.81 -9.70
N THR A 410 8.24 -3.78 -9.40
CA THR A 410 8.09 -2.41 -9.91
C THR A 410 8.44 -2.36 -11.40
N LEU A 411 9.52 -3.04 -11.81
CA LEU A 411 9.92 -3.09 -13.22
C LEU A 411 8.86 -3.80 -14.06
N ALA A 412 8.40 -4.98 -13.63
CA ALA A 412 7.37 -5.73 -14.34
C ALA A 412 6.06 -4.95 -14.44
N LEU A 413 5.66 -4.25 -13.37
CA LEU A 413 4.46 -3.40 -13.38
C LEU A 413 4.58 -2.26 -14.40
N ALA A 414 5.73 -1.58 -14.44
CA ALA A 414 5.99 -0.54 -15.44
C ALA A 414 5.95 -1.13 -16.86
N CYS A 415 6.59 -2.28 -17.08
CA CYS A 415 6.61 -2.93 -18.39
C CYS A 415 5.21 -3.32 -18.88
N ALA A 416 4.39 -3.89 -17.99
CA ALA A 416 3.01 -4.23 -18.31
C ALA A 416 2.18 -2.99 -18.70
N GLY A 417 2.40 -1.86 -18.02
CA GLY A 417 1.77 -0.59 -18.39
C GLY A 417 2.21 -0.08 -19.75
N LEU A 418 3.52 -0.01 -19.98
CA LEU A 418 4.11 0.48 -21.22
C LEU A 418 3.73 -0.37 -22.44
N GLN A 419 3.58 -1.68 -22.26
CA GLN A 419 3.10 -2.57 -23.31
C GLN A 419 1.70 -2.15 -23.78
N LEU A 420 0.81 -1.78 -22.84
CA LEU A 420 -0.54 -1.32 -23.16
C LEU A 420 -0.56 0.06 -23.85
N PHE A 421 0.52 0.82 -23.78
CA PHE A 421 0.71 2.05 -24.56
C PHE A 421 1.35 1.81 -25.93
N GLY A 422 1.87 0.62 -26.21
CA GLY A 422 2.68 0.37 -27.40
C GLY A 422 3.97 1.20 -27.38
N TYR A 423 4.61 1.31 -26.22
CA TYR A 423 5.83 2.11 -26.04
C TYR A 423 7.02 1.49 -26.80
N GLN A 424 7.78 2.30 -27.53
CA GLN A 424 8.78 1.83 -28.51
C GLN A 424 10.16 2.51 -28.42
N ASP A 425 10.41 3.38 -27.43
CA ASP A 425 11.72 4.06 -27.33
C ASP A 425 12.85 3.05 -27.02
N PRO A 426 13.79 2.81 -27.96
CA PRO A 426 14.77 1.75 -27.83
C PRO A 426 15.82 2.02 -26.74
N GLU A 427 16.19 3.28 -26.49
CA GLU A 427 17.18 3.63 -25.47
C GLU A 427 16.64 3.38 -24.06
N VAL A 428 15.39 3.78 -23.83
CA VAL A 428 14.70 3.51 -22.57
C VAL A 428 14.52 2.02 -22.39
N LEU A 429 14.04 1.30 -23.41
CA LEU A 429 13.80 -0.13 -23.32
C LEU A 429 15.08 -0.96 -23.12
N ALA A 430 16.21 -0.54 -23.68
CA ALA A 430 17.50 -1.15 -23.41
C ALA A 430 17.86 -1.06 -21.91
N ALA A 431 17.68 0.10 -21.28
CA ALA A 431 17.93 0.26 -19.84
C ALA A 431 17.02 -0.62 -18.97
N TYR A 432 15.75 -0.79 -19.37
CA TYR A 432 14.81 -1.69 -18.70
C TYR A 432 15.25 -3.15 -18.82
N ALA A 433 15.70 -3.56 -20.02
CA ALA A 433 16.17 -4.92 -20.26
C ALA A 433 17.45 -5.23 -19.47
N SER A 434 18.44 -4.32 -19.43
CA SER A 434 19.64 -4.50 -18.63
C SER A 434 19.33 -4.58 -17.12
N ARG A 435 18.37 -3.79 -16.62
CA ARG A 435 17.94 -3.92 -15.22
C ARG A 435 17.21 -5.24 -14.97
N ALA A 436 16.36 -5.68 -15.91
CA ALA A 436 15.65 -6.95 -15.79
C ALA A 436 16.62 -8.14 -15.73
N GLU A 437 17.70 -8.13 -16.53
CA GLU A 437 18.72 -9.18 -16.52
C GLU A 437 19.32 -9.38 -15.13
N LEU A 438 19.70 -8.29 -14.47
CA LEU A 438 20.26 -8.32 -13.10
C LEU A 438 19.26 -8.84 -12.06
N LEU A 439 17.97 -8.71 -12.33
CA LEU A 439 16.90 -9.07 -11.40
C LEU A 439 16.28 -10.45 -11.67
N VAL A 440 16.66 -11.15 -12.76
CA VAL A 440 16.12 -12.47 -13.14
C VAL A 440 15.92 -13.43 -11.97
N PRO A 441 16.87 -13.62 -11.03
CA PRO A 441 16.69 -14.55 -9.92
C PRO A 441 15.51 -14.23 -8.98
N HIS A 442 15.07 -12.98 -8.93
CA HIS A 442 14.02 -12.50 -8.01
C HIS A 442 12.63 -12.46 -8.68
N PHE A 443 12.56 -12.56 -10.00
CA PHE A 443 11.30 -12.51 -10.73
C PHE A 443 10.46 -13.77 -10.49
N SER A 444 9.15 -13.60 -10.55
CA SER A 444 8.22 -14.69 -10.91
C SER A 444 8.08 -14.79 -12.42
N ASP A 445 7.71 -15.97 -12.93
CA ASP A 445 7.51 -16.20 -14.37
C ASP A 445 6.55 -15.16 -15.01
N ALA A 446 5.49 -14.77 -14.31
CA ALA A 446 4.51 -13.79 -14.80
C ALA A 446 5.08 -12.36 -14.92
N GLN A 447 5.94 -11.98 -13.96
CA GLN A 447 6.60 -10.68 -13.99
C GLN A 447 7.66 -10.63 -15.09
N LEU A 448 8.45 -11.69 -15.25
CA LEU A 448 9.45 -11.81 -16.32
C LEU A 448 8.79 -11.80 -17.71
N LEU A 449 7.67 -12.51 -17.87
CA LEU A 449 6.87 -12.49 -19.08
C LEU A 449 6.38 -11.07 -19.43
N SER A 450 6.03 -10.26 -18.44
CA SER A 450 5.60 -8.86 -18.67
C SER A 450 6.74 -8.00 -19.25
N VAL A 451 7.98 -8.26 -18.86
CA VAL A 451 9.16 -7.57 -19.42
C VAL A 451 9.42 -8.05 -20.85
N LEU A 452 9.49 -9.36 -21.08
CA LEU A 452 9.79 -9.92 -22.40
C LEU A 452 8.72 -9.55 -23.44
N ARG A 453 7.44 -9.48 -23.03
CA ARG A 453 6.35 -9.04 -23.89
C ARG A 453 6.53 -7.60 -24.37
N LEU A 454 6.88 -6.68 -23.47
CA LEU A 454 7.16 -5.28 -23.86
C LEU A 454 8.29 -5.23 -24.88
N LEU A 455 9.44 -5.84 -24.56
CA LEU A 455 10.62 -5.86 -25.43
C LEU A 455 10.31 -6.46 -26.80
N SER A 456 9.61 -7.60 -26.83
CA SER A 456 9.21 -8.25 -28.08
C SER A 456 8.24 -7.40 -28.89
N SER A 457 7.28 -6.73 -28.26
CA SER A 457 6.31 -5.85 -28.96
C SER A 457 6.95 -4.59 -29.54
N ALA A 458 8.07 -4.15 -28.95
CA ALA A 458 8.85 -3.02 -29.43
C ALA A 458 9.97 -3.44 -30.41
N GLY A 459 10.13 -4.74 -30.69
CA GLY A 459 11.21 -5.24 -31.54
C GLY A 459 12.61 -5.11 -30.92
N VAL A 460 12.71 -4.94 -29.59
CA VAL A 460 13.98 -4.83 -28.87
C VAL A 460 14.42 -6.21 -28.41
N ALA A 461 15.53 -6.70 -28.95
CA ALA A 461 16.14 -7.96 -28.51
C ALA A 461 17.16 -7.72 -27.38
N HIS A 462 17.18 -8.62 -26.39
CA HIS A 462 18.18 -8.62 -25.32
C HIS A 462 18.57 -10.06 -24.98
N TYR A 463 19.49 -10.63 -25.78
CA TYR A 463 19.83 -12.05 -25.76
C TYR A 463 20.22 -12.57 -24.37
N GLN A 464 21.03 -11.84 -23.61
CA GLN A 464 21.44 -12.25 -22.25
C GLN A 464 20.26 -12.39 -21.28
N LEU A 465 19.27 -11.49 -21.38
CA LEU A 465 18.05 -11.55 -20.59
C LEU A 465 17.23 -12.78 -21.00
N ALA A 466 17.11 -13.06 -22.30
CA ALA A 466 16.39 -14.23 -22.80
C ALA A 466 17.02 -15.55 -22.35
N VAL A 467 18.35 -15.66 -22.38
CA VAL A 467 19.09 -16.83 -21.85
C VAL A 467 18.85 -16.99 -20.35
N ALA A 468 19.01 -15.91 -19.57
CA ALA A 468 18.78 -15.95 -18.13
C ALA A 468 17.32 -16.31 -17.80
N SER A 469 16.37 -15.82 -18.59
CA SER A 469 14.93 -16.10 -18.48
C SER A 469 14.60 -17.57 -18.70
N ALA A 470 15.18 -18.20 -19.74
CA ALA A 470 14.98 -19.62 -20.02
C ALA A 470 15.52 -20.51 -18.89
N ARG A 471 16.71 -20.18 -18.36
CA ARG A 471 17.30 -20.89 -17.21
C ARG A 471 16.46 -20.72 -15.94
N HIS A 472 15.95 -19.52 -15.68
CA HIS A 472 15.06 -19.27 -14.55
C HIS A 472 13.77 -20.10 -14.67
N LEU A 473 13.17 -20.15 -15.86
CA LEU A 473 11.99 -20.97 -16.11
C LEU A 473 12.26 -22.46 -15.87
N HIS A 474 13.41 -22.98 -16.33
CA HIS A 474 13.80 -24.36 -16.05
C HIS A 474 13.86 -24.65 -14.54
N ALA A 475 14.44 -23.73 -13.75
CA ALA A 475 14.52 -23.87 -12.30
C ALA A 475 13.16 -23.70 -11.58
N SER A 476 12.22 -22.95 -12.16
CA SER A 476 10.90 -22.69 -11.56
C SER A 476 9.87 -23.81 -11.80
N ILE A 477 10.07 -24.62 -12.85
CA ILE A 477 9.24 -25.78 -13.16
C ILE A 477 9.67 -26.96 -12.28
N ILE A 478 8.88 -27.24 -11.24
CA ILE A 478 9.08 -28.42 -10.39
C ILE A 478 8.43 -29.65 -11.05
N PRO A 479 9.18 -30.74 -11.31
CA PRO A 479 8.64 -31.97 -11.87
C PRO A 479 7.46 -32.51 -11.04
N GLY A 480 6.35 -32.84 -11.71
CA GLY A 480 5.14 -33.39 -11.07
C GLY A 480 4.18 -32.34 -10.46
N SER A 481 4.51 -31.05 -10.51
CA SER A 481 3.61 -29.99 -10.02
C SER A 481 2.41 -29.79 -10.97
N LYS A 482 1.19 -29.98 -10.45
CA LYS A 482 -0.04 -29.85 -11.23
C LYS A 482 -0.59 -28.41 -11.18
N HIS A 483 0.03 -27.50 -11.92
CA HIS A 483 -0.45 -26.12 -12.04
C HIS A 483 -0.77 -25.72 -13.49
N GLN A 484 -1.99 -26.00 -13.93
CA GLN A 484 -2.50 -25.62 -15.26
C GLN A 484 -2.33 -24.11 -15.56
N SER A 485 -2.46 -23.24 -14.55
CA SER A 485 -2.28 -21.80 -14.70
C SER A 485 -0.85 -21.37 -15.06
N LYS A 486 0.15 -22.20 -14.79
CA LYS A 486 1.56 -21.94 -15.16
C LYS A 486 1.89 -22.32 -16.59
N LEU A 487 1.11 -23.21 -17.20
CA LEU A 487 1.37 -23.75 -18.55
C LEU A 487 1.49 -22.64 -19.60
N ALA A 488 0.47 -21.79 -19.70
CA ALA A 488 0.42 -20.70 -20.66
C ALA A 488 1.60 -19.72 -20.50
N ILE A 489 1.96 -19.41 -19.25
CA ILE A 489 3.05 -18.49 -18.93
C ILE A 489 4.39 -19.10 -19.34
N ALA A 490 4.62 -20.37 -18.98
CA ALA A 490 5.85 -21.09 -19.29
C ALA A 490 6.06 -21.23 -20.81
N VAL A 491 5.01 -21.63 -21.55
CA VAL A 491 5.07 -21.79 -23.01
C VAL A 491 5.38 -20.44 -23.69
N GLU A 492 4.70 -19.37 -23.28
CA GLU A 492 4.92 -18.06 -23.89
C GLU A 492 6.29 -17.48 -23.56
N LEU A 493 6.74 -17.61 -22.30
CA LEU A 493 8.05 -17.13 -21.88
C LEU A 493 9.15 -17.83 -22.68
N LEU A 494 9.10 -19.17 -22.77
CA LEU A 494 10.08 -19.93 -23.54
C LEU A 494 10.01 -19.59 -25.04
N TYR A 495 8.83 -19.38 -25.59
CA TYR A 495 8.64 -18.91 -26.97
C TYR A 495 9.29 -17.56 -27.23
N LEU A 496 9.13 -16.58 -26.32
CA LEU A 496 9.78 -15.26 -26.45
C LEU A 496 11.31 -15.35 -26.34
N CYS A 497 11.85 -16.32 -25.59
CA CYS A 497 13.28 -16.62 -25.59
C CYS A 497 13.72 -17.24 -26.92
N ALA A 498 12.98 -18.24 -27.42
CA ALA A 498 13.27 -18.92 -28.69
C ALA A 498 13.23 -17.97 -29.89
N ARG A 499 12.32 -16.98 -29.90
CA ARG A 499 12.28 -15.92 -30.93
C ARG A 499 13.56 -15.10 -31.03
N GLN A 500 14.33 -15.03 -29.95
CA GLN A 500 15.62 -14.35 -29.90
C GLN A 500 16.81 -15.27 -30.23
N GLY A 501 16.53 -16.52 -30.64
CA GLY A 501 17.55 -17.52 -30.97
C GLY A 501 18.19 -18.19 -29.75
N VAL A 502 17.56 -18.12 -28.57
CA VAL A 502 18.06 -18.83 -27.38
C VAL A 502 17.84 -20.32 -27.54
N GLU A 503 18.89 -21.10 -27.35
CA GLU A 503 18.86 -22.56 -27.31
C GLU A 503 19.08 -23.06 -25.87
N ASP A 504 17.99 -23.44 -25.18
CA ASP A 504 18.02 -24.07 -23.85
C ASP A 504 17.18 -25.37 -23.87
N PRO A 505 17.79 -26.52 -24.23
CA PRO A 505 17.08 -27.78 -24.38
C PRO A 505 16.51 -28.29 -23.05
N ALA A 506 17.10 -27.92 -21.90
CA ALA A 506 16.63 -28.34 -20.58
C ALA A 506 15.35 -27.59 -20.19
N ALA A 507 15.27 -26.28 -20.45
CA ALA A 507 14.05 -25.51 -20.31
C ALA A 507 12.93 -26.05 -21.23
N ALA A 508 13.27 -26.38 -22.48
CA ALA A 508 12.34 -26.97 -23.43
C ALA A 508 11.79 -28.33 -22.95
N ASP A 509 12.64 -29.23 -22.44
CA ASP A 509 12.19 -30.52 -21.91
C ASP A 509 11.27 -30.35 -20.69
N ALA A 510 11.59 -29.42 -19.78
CA ALA A 510 10.75 -29.12 -18.62
C ALA A 510 9.35 -28.61 -19.03
N VAL A 511 9.29 -27.69 -20.01
CA VAL A 511 8.01 -27.19 -20.54
C VAL A 511 7.24 -28.29 -21.26
N LEU A 512 7.89 -29.12 -22.08
CA LEU A 512 7.23 -30.22 -22.78
C LEU A 512 6.66 -31.27 -21.81
N GLN A 513 7.38 -31.60 -20.73
CA GLN A 513 6.88 -32.48 -19.66
C GLN A 513 5.67 -31.87 -18.94
N LEU A 514 5.70 -30.56 -18.68
CA LEU A 514 4.57 -29.84 -18.09
C LEU A 514 3.34 -29.89 -19.01
N VAL A 515 3.52 -29.66 -20.32
CA VAL A 515 2.46 -29.72 -21.34
C VAL A 515 1.88 -31.13 -21.45
N ALA A 516 2.71 -32.17 -21.40
CA ALA A 516 2.28 -33.58 -21.46
C ALA A 516 1.23 -33.91 -20.38
N SER A 517 1.29 -33.23 -19.23
CA SER A 517 0.35 -33.43 -18.12
C SER A 517 -1.02 -32.77 -18.35
N TYR A 518 -1.17 -31.94 -19.38
CA TYR A 518 -2.37 -31.13 -19.68
C TYR A 518 -2.72 -31.10 -21.17
N GLU A 519 -2.35 -32.15 -21.89
CA GLU A 519 -2.37 -32.18 -23.35
C GLU A 519 -3.78 -31.93 -23.94
N GLU A 520 -4.83 -32.41 -23.26
CA GLU A 520 -6.23 -32.23 -23.68
C GLU A 520 -6.71 -30.76 -23.63
N VAL A 521 -5.94 -29.86 -23.01
CA VAL A 521 -6.30 -28.44 -22.79
C VAL A 521 -5.35 -27.48 -23.51
N LEU A 522 -4.54 -27.96 -24.47
CA LEU A 522 -3.59 -27.13 -25.19
C LEU A 522 -4.32 -26.16 -26.15
N ARG A 523 -4.19 -24.85 -25.89
CA ARG A 523 -4.78 -23.81 -26.74
C ARG A 523 -4.02 -23.73 -28.07
N PRO A 524 -4.67 -23.40 -29.20
CA PRO A 524 -4.00 -23.32 -30.51
C PRO A 524 -2.82 -22.35 -30.56
N VAL A 525 -2.94 -21.21 -29.87
CA VAL A 525 -1.84 -20.24 -29.71
C VAL A 525 -0.63 -20.89 -29.02
N ASP A 526 -0.86 -21.66 -27.95
CA ASP A 526 0.22 -22.33 -27.22
C ASP A 526 0.84 -23.46 -28.07
N ALA A 527 0.04 -24.16 -28.88
CA ALA A 527 0.53 -25.13 -29.86
C ALA A 527 1.42 -24.48 -30.92
N GLY A 528 1.02 -23.32 -31.45
CA GLY A 528 1.84 -22.53 -32.38
C GLY A 528 3.17 -22.09 -31.77
N ARG A 529 3.14 -21.65 -30.51
CA ARG A 529 4.34 -21.27 -29.75
C ARG A 529 5.26 -22.46 -29.49
N LEU A 530 4.71 -23.60 -29.08
CA LEU A 530 5.46 -24.85 -28.87
C LEU A 530 6.08 -25.36 -30.18
N PHE A 531 5.39 -25.21 -31.31
CA PHE A 531 5.94 -25.58 -32.61
C PHE A 531 7.20 -24.78 -32.95
N VAL A 532 7.19 -23.46 -32.71
CA VAL A 532 8.37 -22.59 -32.86
C VAL A 532 9.48 -23.00 -31.89
N VAL A 533 9.16 -23.22 -30.61
CA VAL A 533 10.13 -23.68 -29.60
C VAL A 533 10.76 -25.01 -30.02
N GLY A 534 9.97 -25.96 -30.50
CA GLY A 534 10.46 -27.26 -30.95
C GLY A 534 11.45 -27.15 -32.10
N GLN A 535 11.16 -26.26 -33.06
CA GLN A 535 12.06 -26.00 -34.19
C GLN A 535 13.38 -25.36 -33.76
N VAL A 536 13.33 -24.29 -32.94
CA VAL A 536 14.53 -23.56 -32.50
C VAL A 536 15.41 -24.42 -31.60
N MET A 537 14.79 -25.21 -30.72
CA MET A 537 15.49 -26.03 -29.72
C MET A 537 15.88 -27.43 -30.24
N ASN A 538 15.65 -27.70 -31.54
CA ASN A 538 15.83 -29.00 -32.18
C ASN A 538 15.19 -30.17 -31.41
N LYS A 539 13.95 -29.97 -30.92
CA LYS A 539 13.17 -30.99 -30.23
C LYS A 539 12.21 -31.66 -31.20
N GLN A 540 12.05 -32.97 -31.04
CA GLN A 540 11.10 -33.79 -31.80
C GLN A 540 10.33 -34.70 -30.84
N GLY A 541 9.09 -35.02 -31.17
CA GLY A 541 8.27 -35.92 -30.36
C GLY A 541 6.78 -35.80 -30.66
N LEU A 542 6.00 -36.73 -30.11
CA LEU A 542 4.56 -36.85 -30.35
C LEU A 542 3.80 -35.54 -30.05
N LEU A 543 4.19 -34.85 -28.97
CA LEU A 543 3.60 -33.57 -28.56
C LEU A 543 3.79 -32.46 -29.61
N LEU A 544 4.97 -32.37 -30.23
CA LEU A 544 5.27 -31.37 -31.25
C LEU A 544 4.60 -31.69 -32.58
N THR A 545 4.47 -32.99 -32.91
CA THR A 545 3.65 -33.43 -34.06
C THR A 545 2.18 -33.05 -33.86
N ARG A 546 1.63 -33.30 -32.68
CA ARG A 546 0.26 -32.90 -32.35
C ARG A 546 0.08 -31.39 -32.34
N ALA A 547 1.04 -30.64 -31.82
CA ALA A 547 1.03 -29.18 -31.88
C ALA A 547 0.98 -28.69 -33.33
N ALA A 548 1.77 -29.28 -34.23
CA ALA A 548 1.71 -28.99 -35.66
C ALA A 548 0.33 -29.30 -36.27
N ASP A 549 -0.29 -30.42 -35.91
CA ASP A 549 -1.63 -30.78 -36.38
C ASP A 549 -2.72 -29.81 -35.88
N ILE A 550 -2.62 -29.35 -34.63
CA ILE A 550 -3.51 -28.32 -34.07
C ILE A 550 -3.35 -27.02 -34.85
N VAL A 551 -2.11 -26.59 -35.13
CA VAL A 551 -1.84 -25.37 -35.91
C VAL A 551 -2.39 -25.49 -37.32
N ALA A 552 -2.20 -26.63 -38.01
CA ALA A 552 -2.72 -26.84 -39.36
C ALA A 552 -4.25 -26.77 -39.42
N ARG A 553 -4.96 -27.25 -38.38
CA ARG A 553 -6.43 -27.25 -38.33
C ARG A 553 -7.04 -25.94 -37.81
N GLN A 554 -6.33 -25.21 -36.95
CA GLN A 554 -6.85 -24.07 -36.21
C GLN A 554 -5.99 -22.81 -36.36
N ALA A 555 -5.33 -22.65 -37.51
CA ALA A 555 -4.44 -21.52 -37.80
C ALA A 555 -5.09 -20.13 -37.58
N THR A 556 -6.41 -20.02 -37.83
CA THR A 556 -7.18 -18.78 -37.63
C THR A 556 -7.29 -18.35 -36.16
N GLN A 557 -6.98 -19.23 -35.21
CA GLN A 557 -7.03 -18.94 -33.79
C GLN A 557 -5.68 -18.47 -33.20
N LEU A 558 -4.63 -18.35 -34.03
CA LEU A 558 -3.33 -17.87 -33.61
C LEU A 558 -3.27 -16.34 -33.62
N ASP A 559 -2.53 -15.75 -32.68
CA ASP A 559 -2.14 -14.34 -32.79
C ASP A 559 -1.15 -14.14 -33.95
N GLU A 560 -1.16 -12.96 -34.54
CA GLU A 560 -0.43 -12.64 -35.77
C GLU A 560 1.08 -12.88 -35.65
N ASP A 561 1.66 -12.54 -34.50
CA ASP A 561 3.09 -12.72 -34.22
C ASP A 561 3.47 -14.21 -34.10
N THR A 562 2.63 -15.00 -33.41
CA THR A 562 2.78 -16.45 -33.32
C THR A 562 2.62 -17.09 -34.70
N ALA A 563 1.63 -16.68 -35.49
CA ALA A 563 1.41 -17.19 -36.84
C ALA A 563 2.60 -16.90 -37.76
N ARG A 564 3.14 -15.66 -37.74
CA ARG A 564 4.34 -15.28 -38.51
C ARG A 564 5.57 -16.10 -38.10
N SER A 565 5.78 -16.27 -36.80
CA SER A 565 6.91 -17.06 -36.27
C SER A 565 6.77 -18.54 -36.64
N ALA A 566 5.58 -19.11 -36.47
CA ALA A 566 5.30 -20.51 -36.79
C ALA A 566 5.40 -20.78 -38.30
N LEU A 567 5.04 -19.83 -39.16
CA LEU A 567 5.19 -19.96 -40.60
C LEU A 567 6.67 -20.03 -41.00
N ALA A 568 7.52 -19.21 -40.39
CA ALA A 568 8.96 -19.27 -40.60
C ALA A 568 9.53 -20.64 -40.17
N SER A 569 9.16 -21.13 -38.98
CA SER A 569 9.56 -22.45 -38.51
C SER A 569 9.01 -23.60 -39.38
N ALA A 570 7.79 -23.49 -39.90
CA ALA A 570 7.18 -24.50 -40.76
C ALA A 570 7.91 -24.62 -42.10
N ARG A 571 8.31 -23.48 -42.68
CA ARG A 571 9.14 -23.44 -43.89
C ARG A 571 10.52 -24.05 -43.63
N ALA A 572 11.15 -23.72 -42.49
CA ALA A 572 12.44 -24.28 -42.11
C ALA A 572 12.40 -25.81 -41.91
N LEU A 573 11.29 -26.34 -41.38
CA LEU A 573 11.09 -27.77 -41.17
C LEU A 573 10.50 -28.51 -42.39
N GLY A 574 10.17 -27.81 -43.49
CA GLY A 574 9.53 -28.40 -44.67
C GLY A 574 8.08 -28.88 -44.46
N ARG A 575 7.37 -28.36 -43.45
CA ARG A 575 5.97 -28.70 -43.15
C ARG A 575 5.01 -27.88 -44.02
N THR A 576 4.78 -28.34 -45.24
CA THR A 576 3.95 -27.64 -46.25
C THR A 576 2.49 -27.52 -45.85
N ASP A 577 1.97 -28.51 -45.11
CA ASP A 577 0.64 -28.53 -44.50
C ASP A 577 0.43 -27.33 -43.56
N VAL A 578 1.33 -27.17 -42.60
CA VAL A 578 1.30 -26.07 -41.61
C VAL A 578 1.59 -24.73 -42.28
N ALA A 579 2.58 -24.67 -43.17
CA ALA A 579 2.95 -23.45 -43.88
C ALA A 579 1.82 -22.94 -44.78
N GLY A 580 1.08 -23.84 -45.44
CA GLY A 580 -0.09 -23.48 -46.24
C GLY A 580 -1.21 -22.89 -45.40
N ALA A 581 -1.57 -23.54 -44.30
CA ALA A 581 -2.61 -23.08 -43.38
C ALA A 581 -2.28 -21.72 -42.73
N LEU A 582 -1.02 -21.47 -42.38
CA LEU A 582 -0.60 -20.17 -41.81
C LEU A 582 -0.50 -19.07 -42.87
N SER A 583 -0.07 -19.40 -44.09
CA SER A 583 0.02 -18.41 -45.17
C SER A 583 -1.35 -17.90 -45.58
N SER A 584 -2.39 -18.74 -45.56
CA SER A 584 -3.76 -18.31 -45.89
C SER A 584 -4.40 -17.42 -44.82
N VAL A 585 -3.93 -17.48 -43.57
CA VAL A 585 -4.42 -16.66 -42.46
C VAL A 585 -3.72 -15.29 -42.39
N LEU A 586 -2.47 -15.22 -42.85
CA LEU A 586 -1.66 -14.00 -42.85
C LEU A 586 -1.82 -13.14 -44.11
N GLN A 587 -2.50 -13.66 -45.14
CA GLN A 587 -2.92 -12.93 -46.34
C GLN A 587 -4.29 -12.31 -46.10
#